data_AF-A0A6G1RHJ6-F1
#
_entry.id   AF-A0A6G1RHJ6-F1
#
_cell.length_a   1.000
_cell.length_b   1.000
_cell.length_c   1.000
_cell.angle_alpha   90.00
_cell.angle_beta   90.00
_cell.angle_gamma   90.00
#
_symmetry.space_group_name_H-M   'P 1'
#
loop_
_entity.id
_entity.type
_entity.pdbx_description
1 polymer ?
#
loop_
_entity_poly.entity_id
_entity_poly.type
_entity_poly.pdbx_seq_one_letter_code
_entity_poly.pdbx_strand_id
1 'polypeptide(L)'
;QELGDQKDVAERQQECKEKLQEICDLLTQTENRLIGQQESLVIGDSKTELEQYQTKQEEIQKDMRTSAQTLAEVVKNTETFLKENGEKLSQEDKTILEQKLNEAKTKCLLLSQKAEESKKELDKAMTTAIKQETEKVAAIEQLEESKNTIENLLDWLSNVDKEAEHGRKFKQAIEQNGTHFEEGDVKALEGEEDDVNGNLLEIQPGMETRVDGLVKSTEDNLNQQYQKVKAQHEKIISQQQAVIIATQSAQALLEKQGHYLSPEEKDKMQRNMKDLKAQYETALAESERKMKLT
;
A
#
# COMPACT_ATOMS: atom_id res chain seq x y z
N GLN A 1 -58.81 36.86 -41.23
CA GLN A 1 -57.46 36.97 -40.64
C GLN A 1 -57.44 36.32 -39.25
N GLU A 2 -58.45 36.56 -38.39
CA GLU A 2 -58.57 35.94 -37.05
C GLU A 2 -58.56 34.40 -36.99
N LEU A 3 -59.15 33.70 -37.96
CA LEU A 3 -59.14 32.22 -38.01
C LEU A 3 -57.73 31.62 -38.27
N GLY A 4 -56.85 32.36 -38.93
CA GLY A 4 -55.46 31.94 -39.15
C GLY A 4 -54.65 32.08 -37.86
N ASP A 5 -54.76 33.24 -37.22
CA ASP A 5 -54.07 33.54 -35.96
C ASP A 5 -54.49 32.58 -34.83
N GLN A 6 -55.76 32.17 -34.76
CA GLN A 6 -56.23 31.19 -33.77
C GLN A 6 -55.64 29.80 -33.97
N LYS A 7 -55.43 29.39 -35.23
CA LYS A 7 -54.85 28.11 -35.58
C LYS A 7 -53.36 28.06 -35.24
N ASP A 8 -52.62 29.14 -35.54
CA ASP A 8 -51.18 29.26 -35.23
C ASP A 8 -50.92 29.25 -33.71
N VAL A 9 -51.80 29.85 -32.92
CA VAL A 9 -51.73 29.81 -31.45
C VAL A 9 -51.94 28.40 -30.91
N ALA A 10 -52.92 27.67 -31.44
CA ALA A 10 -53.20 26.30 -31.03
C ALA A 10 -52.04 25.33 -31.36
N GLU A 11 -51.42 25.50 -32.52
CA GLU A 11 -50.27 24.69 -32.94
C GLU A 11 -49.05 24.93 -32.03
N ARG A 12 -48.72 26.20 -31.73
CA ARG A 12 -47.65 26.52 -30.77
C ARG A 12 -47.95 26.07 -29.34
N GLN A 13 -49.20 26.14 -28.91
CA GLN A 13 -49.62 25.63 -27.61
C GLN A 13 -49.37 24.12 -27.52
N GLN A 14 -49.73 23.38 -28.58
CA GLN A 14 -49.53 21.95 -28.66
C GLN A 14 -48.04 21.59 -28.65
N GLU A 15 -47.22 22.31 -29.43
CA GLU A 15 -45.76 22.14 -29.43
C GLU A 15 -45.16 22.34 -28.02
N CYS A 16 -45.60 23.37 -27.29
CA CYS A 16 -45.16 23.59 -25.91
C CYS A 16 -45.55 22.42 -24.99
N LYS A 17 -46.79 21.91 -25.13
CA LYS A 17 -47.28 20.75 -24.35
C LYS A 17 -46.48 19.49 -24.64
N GLU A 18 -46.15 19.22 -25.90
CA GLU A 18 -45.36 18.06 -26.32
C GLU A 18 -43.92 18.13 -25.81
N LYS A 19 -43.25 19.26 -26.01
CA LYS A 19 -41.88 19.47 -25.50
C LYS A 19 -41.79 19.41 -23.97
N LEU A 20 -42.81 19.92 -23.27
CA LEU A 20 -42.92 19.79 -21.82
C LEU A 20 -43.10 18.33 -21.37
N GLN A 21 -43.84 17.54 -22.13
CA GLN A 21 -44.00 16.12 -21.81
C GLN A 21 -42.69 15.36 -22.05
N GLU A 22 -42.00 15.63 -23.16
CA GLU A 22 -40.71 15.02 -23.49
C GLU A 22 -39.67 15.24 -22.38
N ILE A 23 -39.55 16.47 -21.86
CA ILE A 23 -38.62 16.74 -20.76
C ILE A 23 -39.03 16.05 -19.45
N CYS A 24 -40.33 15.94 -19.15
CA CYS A 24 -40.80 15.19 -17.99
C CYS A 24 -40.44 13.70 -18.09
N ASP A 25 -40.56 13.12 -19.29
CA ASP A 25 -40.22 11.72 -19.54
C ASP A 25 -38.70 11.50 -19.42
N LEU A 26 -37.89 12.41 -19.95
CA LEU A 26 -36.42 12.40 -19.80
C LEU A 26 -36.02 12.46 -18.32
N LEU A 27 -36.55 13.43 -17.56
CA LEU A 27 -36.26 13.57 -16.13
C LEU A 27 -36.67 12.32 -15.34
N THR A 28 -37.76 11.67 -15.72
CA THR A 28 -38.22 10.42 -15.09
C THR A 28 -37.29 9.24 -15.40
N GLN A 29 -36.77 9.15 -16.62
CA GLN A 29 -35.75 8.15 -16.97
C GLN A 29 -34.46 8.36 -16.17
N THR A 30 -34.00 9.60 -16.03
CA THR A 30 -32.82 9.92 -15.21
C THR A 30 -33.05 9.60 -13.73
N GLU A 31 -34.24 9.88 -13.20
CA GLU A 31 -34.62 9.52 -11.83
C GLU A 31 -34.57 8.00 -11.60
N ASN A 32 -35.13 7.20 -12.50
CA ASN A 32 -35.09 5.74 -12.39
C ASN A 32 -33.67 5.19 -12.41
N ARG A 33 -32.79 5.76 -13.24
CA ARG A 33 -31.36 5.43 -13.27
C ARG A 33 -30.66 5.76 -11.95
N LEU A 34 -30.93 6.95 -11.39
CA LEU A 34 -30.41 7.38 -10.09
C LEU A 34 -30.86 6.45 -8.94
N ILE A 35 -32.13 6.04 -8.94
CA ILE A 35 -32.65 5.09 -7.93
C ILE A 35 -31.95 3.74 -8.05
N GLY A 36 -31.87 3.18 -9.25
CA GLY A 36 -31.16 1.90 -9.46
C GLY A 36 -29.67 1.97 -9.14
N GLN A 37 -29.04 3.13 -9.31
CA GLN A 37 -27.65 3.35 -8.89
C GLN A 37 -27.52 3.34 -7.35
N GLN A 38 -28.42 4.01 -6.63
CA GLN A 38 -28.40 4.07 -5.17
C GLN A 38 -28.59 2.69 -4.51
N GLU A 39 -29.41 1.82 -5.10
CA GLU A 39 -29.57 0.43 -4.64
C GLU A 39 -28.28 -0.40 -4.82
N SER A 40 -27.50 -0.12 -5.86
CA SER A 40 -26.23 -0.80 -6.14
C SER A 40 -25.10 -0.38 -5.19
N LEU A 41 -25.16 0.84 -4.63
CA LEU A 41 -24.14 1.41 -3.74
C LEU A 41 -24.07 0.70 -2.38
N VAL A 42 -25.18 0.11 -1.96
CA VAL A 42 -25.31 -0.58 -0.66
C VAL A 42 -24.56 -1.92 -0.64
N ILE A 43 -24.09 -2.42 -1.81
CA ILE A 43 -23.80 -3.85 -1.99
C ILE A 43 -22.30 -4.18 -2.11
N GLY A 44 -21.38 -3.24 -2.35
CA GLY A 44 -19.97 -3.66 -2.30
C GLY A 44 -18.86 -2.63 -2.41
N ASP A 45 -17.80 -2.92 -1.64
CA ASP A 45 -16.56 -2.15 -1.52
C ASP A 45 -15.47 -2.64 -2.50
N SER A 46 -15.82 -3.49 -3.48
CA SER A 46 -14.81 -4.00 -4.41
C SER A 46 -14.43 -2.94 -5.45
N LYS A 47 -13.16 -2.94 -5.87
CA LYS A 47 -12.65 -2.05 -6.92
C LYS A 47 -13.50 -2.09 -8.20
N THR A 48 -13.90 -3.29 -8.61
CA THR A 48 -14.73 -3.50 -9.82
C THR A 48 -16.12 -2.91 -9.70
N GLU A 49 -16.73 -2.94 -8.51
CA GLU A 49 -18.04 -2.33 -8.27
C GLU A 49 -17.93 -0.81 -8.24
N LEU A 50 -16.87 -0.25 -7.64
CA LEU A 50 -16.61 1.19 -7.66
C LEU A 50 -16.37 1.73 -9.08
N GLU A 51 -15.66 0.99 -9.94
CA GLU A 51 -15.46 1.35 -11.35
C GLU A 51 -16.78 1.33 -12.15
N GLN A 52 -17.63 0.32 -11.92
CA GLN A 52 -18.96 0.27 -12.51
C GLN A 52 -19.84 1.42 -12.02
N TYR A 53 -19.75 1.74 -10.73
CA TYR A 53 -20.48 2.84 -10.12
C TYR A 53 -20.06 4.19 -10.70
N GLN A 54 -18.76 4.38 -10.92
CA GLN A 54 -18.22 5.56 -11.60
C GLN A 54 -18.78 5.72 -13.02
N THR A 55 -18.81 4.64 -13.80
CA THR A 55 -19.36 4.66 -15.16
C THR A 55 -20.84 5.06 -15.16
N LYS A 56 -21.64 4.48 -14.25
CA LYS A 56 -23.06 4.83 -14.10
C LYS A 56 -23.25 6.29 -13.68
N GLN A 57 -22.40 6.81 -12.79
CA GLN A 57 -22.42 8.19 -12.36
C GLN A 57 -22.15 9.17 -13.52
N GLU A 58 -21.21 8.83 -14.42
CA GLU A 58 -20.89 9.63 -15.61
C GLU A 58 -22.07 9.69 -16.59
N GLU A 59 -22.77 8.57 -16.80
CA GLU A 59 -23.99 8.53 -17.61
C GLU A 59 -25.08 9.44 -17.04
N ILE A 60 -25.33 9.36 -15.73
CA ILE A 60 -26.32 10.21 -15.07
C ILE A 60 -25.94 11.69 -15.16
N GLN A 61 -24.66 12.05 -15.00
CA GLN A 61 -24.22 13.44 -15.20
C GLN A 61 -24.42 13.92 -16.64
N LYS A 62 -24.29 13.04 -17.64
CA LYS A 62 -24.57 13.36 -19.03
C LYS A 62 -26.08 13.57 -19.26
N ASP A 63 -26.91 12.69 -18.72
CA ASP A 63 -28.37 12.77 -18.81
C ASP A 63 -28.90 14.04 -18.14
N MET A 64 -28.36 14.38 -16.96
CA MET A 64 -28.71 15.60 -16.23
C MET A 64 -28.34 16.88 -17.00
N ARG A 65 -27.15 16.93 -17.61
CA ARG A 65 -26.73 18.08 -18.45
C ARG A 65 -27.64 18.23 -19.67
N THR A 66 -27.95 17.13 -20.34
CA THR A 66 -28.83 17.12 -21.52
C THR A 66 -30.23 17.60 -21.12
N SER A 67 -30.78 17.04 -20.04
CA SER A 67 -32.09 17.44 -19.51
C SER A 67 -32.13 18.92 -19.12
N ALA A 68 -31.09 19.44 -18.47
CA ALA A 68 -31.01 20.87 -18.12
C ALA A 68 -30.98 21.78 -19.35
N GLN A 69 -30.25 21.40 -20.40
CA GLN A 69 -30.19 22.15 -21.67
C GLN A 69 -31.54 22.16 -22.38
N THR A 70 -32.15 20.98 -22.55
CA THR A 70 -33.49 20.85 -23.17
C THR A 70 -34.52 21.62 -22.35
N LEU A 71 -34.51 21.49 -21.02
CA LEU A 71 -35.41 22.24 -20.15
C LEU A 71 -35.25 23.74 -20.32
N ALA A 72 -34.02 24.26 -20.38
CA ALA A 72 -33.79 25.70 -20.59
C ALA A 72 -34.41 26.20 -21.90
N GLU A 73 -34.35 25.41 -22.97
CA GLU A 73 -35.02 25.72 -24.23
C GLU A 73 -36.55 25.69 -24.10
N VAL A 74 -37.10 24.64 -23.48
CA VAL A 74 -38.55 24.50 -23.26
C VAL A 74 -39.10 25.63 -22.38
N VAL A 75 -38.36 26.02 -21.35
CA VAL A 75 -38.67 27.18 -20.49
C VAL A 75 -38.73 28.45 -21.32
N LYS A 76 -37.70 28.73 -22.12
CA LYS A 76 -37.66 29.92 -22.97
C LYS A 76 -38.83 29.95 -23.96
N ASN A 77 -39.09 28.82 -24.63
CA ASN A 77 -40.15 28.72 -25.63
C ASN A 77 -41.54 28.89 -24.99
N THR A 78 -41.77 28.24 -23.85
CA THR A 78 -43.06 28.29 -23.13
C THR A 78 -43.31 29.68 -22.54
N GLU A 79 -42.31 30.31 -21.91
CA GLU A 79 -42.43 31.67 -21.37
C GLU A 79 -42.65 32.71 -22.47
N THR A 80 -41.97 32.57 -23.62
CA THR A 80 -42.18 33.43 -24.79
C THR A 80 -43.61 33.26 -25.32
N PHE A 81 -44.08 32.01 -25.47
CA PHE A 81 -45.44 31.71 -25.91
C PHE A 81 -46.50 32.31 -24.98
N LEU A 82 -46.36 32.12 -23.66
CA LEU A 82 -47.27 32.67 -22.66
C LEU A 82 -47.29 34.20 -22.65
N LYS A 83 -46.15 34.85 -22.94
CA LYS A 83 -46.07 36.30 -23.04
C LYS A 83 -46.76 36.85 -24.29
N GLU A 84 -46.60 36.18 -25.44
CA GLU A 84 -47.15 36.63 -26.72
C GLU A 84 -48.63 36.28 -26.91
N ASN A 85 -49.09 35.15 -26.34
CA ASN A 85 -50.41 34.58 -26.61
C ASN A 85 -51.25 34.37 -25.34
N GLY A 86 -50.76 34.80 -24.17
CA GLY A 86 -51.40 34.59 -22.87
C GLY A 86 -52.83 35.14 -22.78
N GLU A 87 -53.13 36.28 -23.41
CA GLU A 87 -54.46 36.89 -23.41
C GLU A 87 -55.47 36.14 -24.31
N LYS A 88 -54.97 35.33 -25.25
CA LYS A 88 -55.78 34.52 -26.18
C LYS A 88 -56.07 33.11 -25.64
N LEU A 89 -55.38 32.71 -24.58
CA LEU A 89 -55.50 31.40 -23.95
C LEU A 89 -56.59 31.40 -22.88
N SER A 90 -57.17 30.23 -22.64
CA SER A 90 -58.01 30.03 -21.46
C SER A 90 -57.16 30.14 -20.19
N GLN A 91 -57.74 30.64 -19.10
CA GLN A 91 -57.06 30.73 -17.81
C GLN A 91 -56.61 29.35 -17.30
N GLU A 92 -57.39 28.30 -17.63
CA GLU A 92 -57.09 26.91 -17.28
C GLU A 92 -55.87 26.40 -18.04
N ASP A 93 -55.81 26.56 -19.36
CA ASP A 93 -54.65 26.14 -20.17
C ASP A 93 -53.36 26.84 -19.76
N LYS A 94 -53.45 28.14 -19.44
CA LYS A 94 -52.32 28.91 -18.93
C LYS A 94 -51.79 28.32 -17.62
N THR A 95 -52.69 28.05 -16.68
CA THR A 95 -52.35 27.48 -15.37
C THR A 95 -51.70 26.10 -15.52
N ILE A 96 -52.24 25.24 -16.38
CA ILE A 96 -51.69 23.90 -16.64
C ILE A 96 -50.27 23.98 -17.22
N LEU A 97 -50.03 24.87 -18.19
CA LEU A 97 -48.70 25.07 -18.78
C LEU A 97 -47.69 25.60 -17.76
N GLU A 98 -48.06 26.61 -16.98
CA GLU A 98 -47.21 27.19 -15.93
C GLU A 98 -46.89 26.16 -14.84
N GLN A 99 -47.89 25.38 -14.42
CA GLN A 99 -47.71 24.32 -13.43
C GLN A 99 -46.75 23.24 -13.93
N LYS A 100 -47.00 22.66 -15.12
CA LYS A 100 -46.12 21.62 -15.68
C LYS A 100 -44.69 22.12 -15.87
N LEU A 101 -44.53 23.38 -16.31
CA LEU A 101 -43.22 23.99 -16.46
C LEU A 101 -42.50 24.10 -15.11
N ASN A 102 -43.20 24.52 -14.07
CA ASN A 102 -42.63 24.65 -12.72
C ASN A 102 -42.30 23.29 -12.09
N GLU A 103 -43.14 22.27 -12.32
CA GLU A 103 -42.88 20.89 -11.90
C GLU A 103 -41.60 20.35 -12.57
N ALA A 104 -41.44 20.54 -13.87
CA ALA A 104 -40.22 20.15 -14.60
C ALA A 104 -38.97 20.87 -14.08
N LYS A 105 -39.06 22.19 -13.82
CA LYS A 105 -37.99 23.00 -13.19
C LYS A 105 -37.59 22.43 -11.83
N THR A 106 -38.57 22.16 -10.97
CA THR A 106 -38.34 21.65 -9.61
C THR A 106 -37.73 20.26 -9.64
N LYS A 107 -38.26 19.36 -10.50
CA LYS A 107 -37.75 18.00 -10.64
C LYS A 107 -36.30 17.97 -11.14
N CYS A 108 -35.95 18.79 -12.14
CA CYS A 108 -34.59 18.89 -12.63
C CYS A 108 -33.61 19.37 -11.53
N LEU A 109 -34.01 20.34 -10.71
CA LEU A 109 -33.19 20.83 -9.60
C LEU A 109 -32.97 19.75 -8.53
N LEU A 110 -34.03 19.04 -8.11
CA LEU A 110 -33.94 17.96 -7.13
C LEU A 110 -33.05 16.80 -7.63
N LEU A 111 -33.21 16.38 -8.89
CA LEU A 111 -32.38 15.34 -9.49
C LEU A 111 -30.91 15.77 -9.61
N SER A 112 -30.65 17.05 -9.90
CA SER A 112 -29.28 17.59 -9.93
C SER A 112 -28.62 17.50 -8.55
N GLN A 113 -29.34 17.89 -7.50
CA GLN A 113 -28.83 17.79 -6.13
C GLN A 113 -28.57 16.33 -5.75
N LYS A 114 -29.51 15.42 -6.02
CA LYS A 114 -29.38 13.99 -5.72
C LYS A 114 -28.19 13.36 -6.47
N ALA A 115 -28.00 13.72 -7.74
CA ALA A 115 -26.86 13.23 -8.53
C ALA A 115 -25.51 13.72 -7.98
N GLU A 116 -25.44 14.96 -7.49
CA GLU A 116 -24.23 15.51 -6.88
C GLU A 116 -23.92 14.86 -5.52
N GLU A 117 -24.95 14.61 -4.70
CA GLU A 117 -24.79 13.88 -3.43
C GLU A 117 -24.29 12.44 -3.68
N SER A 118 -24.89 11.75 -4.65
CA SER A 118 -24.48 10.41 -5.11
C SER A 118 -23.00 10.38 -5.57
N LYS A 119 -22.58 11.40 -6.33
CA LYS A 119 -21.18 11.56 -6.74
C LYS A 119 -20.25 11.73 -5.55
N LYS A 120 -20.62 12.57 -4.59
CA LYS A 120 -19.81 12.81 -3.39
C LYS A 120 -19.65 11.56 -2.53
N GLU A 121 -20.68 10.72 -2.46
CA GLU A 121 -20.60 9.42 -1.79
C GLU A 121 -19.64 8.48 -2.50
N LEU A 122 -19.69 8.40 -3.84
CA LEU A 122 -18.73 7.65 -4.64
C LEU A 122 -17.29 8.13 -4.40
N ASP A 123 -17.03 9.44 -4.47
CA ASP A 123 -15.68 9.99 -4.30
C ASP A 123 -15.10 9.64 -2.92
N LYS A 124 -15.94 9.64 -1.88
CA LYS A 124 -15.56 9.19 -0.53
C LYS A 124 -15.27 7.69 -0.49
N ALA A 125 -16.12 6.87 -1.09
CA ALA A 125 -15.94 5.42 -1.15
C ALA A 125 -14.64 5.07 -1.90
N MET A 126 -14.39 5.72 -3.05
CA MET A 126 -13.19 5.55 -3.85
C MET A 126 -11.93 5.97 -3.10
N THR A 127 -11.96 7.11 -2.40
CA THR A 127 -10.84 7.56 -1.56
C THR A 127 -10.56 6.55 -0.44
N THR A 128 -11.60 6.01 0.18
CA THR A 128 -11.47 5.01 1.26
C THR A 128 -10.89 3.70 0.72
N ALA A 129 -11.38 3.21 -0.42
CA ALA A 129 -10.86 2.01 -1.06
C ALA A 129 -9.40 2.15 -1.48
N ILE A 130 -9.01 3.30 -2.06
CA ILE A 130 -7.61 3.59 -2.39
C ILE A 130 -6.75 3.57 -1.12
N LYS A 131 -7.21 4.19 -0.04
CA LYS A 131 -6.48 4.20 1.24
C LYS A 131 -6.31 2.78 1.79
N GLN A 132 -7.38 1.98 1.83
CA GLN A 132 -7.32 0.61 2.31
C GLN A 132 -6.40 -0.28 1.46
N GLU A 133 -6.46 -0.15 0.13
CA GLU A 133 -5.56 -0.90 -0.76
C GLU A 133 -4.10 -0.47 -0.58
N THR A 134 -3.85 0.83 -0.38
CA THR A 134 -2.50 1.34 -0.08
C THR A 134 -1.96 0.77 1.24
N GLU A 135 -2.79 0.79 2.29
CA GLU A 135 -2.44 0.22 3.60
C GLU A 135 -2.18 -1.30 3.51
N LYS A 136 -2.97 -2.00 2.70
CA LYS A 136 -2.80 -3.44 2.43
C LYS A 136 -1.48 -3.73 1.71
N VAL A 137 -1.16 -2.99 0.66
CA VAL A 137 0.12 -3.15 -0.08
C VAL A 137 1.30 -2.90 0.85
N ALA A 138 1.26 -1.83 1.66
CA ALA A 138 2.29 -1.54 2.64
C ALA A 138 2.46 -2.68 3.67
N ALA A 139 1.34 -3.28 4.12
CA ALA A 139 1.38 -4.42 5.04
C ALA A 139 2.05 -5.66 4.43
N ILE A 140 1.78 -5.93 3.16
CA ILE A 140 2.39 -7.05 2.43
C ILE A 140 3.90 -6.79 2.24
N GLU A 141 4.30 -5.57 1.90
CA GLU A 141 5.72 -5.20 1.77
C GLU A 141 6.46 -5.36 3.10
N GLN A 142 5.90 -4.86 4.21
CA GLN A 142 6.48 -5.02 5.54
C GLN A 142 6.54 -6.50 5.97
N LEU A 143 5.54 -7.31 5.60
CA LEU A 143 5.56 -8.74 5.85
C LEU A 143 6.75 -9.41 5.16
N GLU A 144 6.97 -9.09 3.88
CA GLU A 144 8.04 -9.68 3.10
C GLU A 144 9.43 -9.24 3.61
N GLU A 145 9.61 -7.96 3.96
CA GLU A 145 10.85 -7.46 4.58
C GLU A 145 11.13 -8.14 5.93
N SER A 146 10.11 -8.22 6.78
CA SER A 146 10.21 -8.87 8.08
C SER A 146 10.52 -10.36 7.94
N LYS A 147 9.92 -11.02 6.94
CA LYS A 147 10.14 -12.43 6.65
C LYS A 147 11.59 -12.66 6.22
N ASN A 148 12.06 -11.88 5.25
CA ASN A 148 13.44 -11.97 4.76
C ASN A 148 14.46 -11.72 5.87
N THR A 149 14.20 -10.75 6.75
CA THR A 149 15.08 -10.47 7.90
C THR A 149 15.17 -11.68 8.85
N ILE A 150 14.03 -12.28 9.19
CA ILE A 150 13.99 -13.45 10.08
C ILE A 150 14.65 -14.67 9.41
N GLU A 151 14.35 -14.92 8.12
CA GLU A 151 14.93 -16.03 7.37
C GLU A 151 16.46 -15.88 7.23
N ASN A 152 16.98 -14.67 7.00
CA ASN A 152 18.42 -14.41 6.99
C ASN A 152 19.09 -14.64 8.34
N LEU A 153 18.45 -14.25 9.45
CA LEU A 153 18.98 -14.50 10.80
C LEU A 153 18.96 -16.00 11.14
N LEU A 154 17.94 -16.74 10.70
CA LEU A 154 17.85 -18.19 10.85
C LEU A 154 18.94 -18.92 10.03
N ASP A 155 19.19 -18.48 8.80
CA ASP A 155 20.29 -19.02 7.99
C ASP A 155 21.65 -18.71 8.61
N TRP A 156 21.84 -17.47 9.08
CA TRP A 156 23.06 -17.08 9.80
C TRP A 156 23.29 -17.96 11.03
N LEU A 157 22.27 -18.21 11.86
CA LEU A 157 22.35 -19.11 13.01
C LEU A 157 22.70 -20.55 12.61
N SER A 158 22.19 -21.03 11.47
CA SER A 158 22.49 -22.37 10.96
C SER A 158 23.94 -22.54 10.47
N ASN A 159 24.63 -21.42 10.22
CA ASN A 159 26.00 -21.37 9.69
C ASN A 159 27.03 -20.85 10.70
N VAL A 160 26.62 -20.24 11.82
CA VAL A 160 27.52 -19.62 12.82
C VAL A 160 28.55 -20.60 13.41
N ASP A 161 28.15 -21.87 13.59
CA ASP A 161 29.03 -22.93 14.08
C ASP A 161 30.00 -23.44 13.00
N LYS A 162 29.63 -23.35 11.71
CA LYS A 162 30.43 -23.83 10.57
C LYS A 162 31.44 -22.78 10.09
N GLU A 163 31.11 -21.49 10.19
CA GLU A 163 32.00 -20.39 9.79
C GLU A 163 33.28 -20.28 10.64
N ALA A 164 33.28 -20.80 11.87
CA ALA A 164 34.50 -20.85 12.69
C ALA A 164 35.50 -21.91 12.21
N GLU A 165 35.05 -22.89 11.41
CA GLU A 165 35.92 -23.86 10.76
C GLU A 165 36.48 -23.35 9.42
N HIS A 166 35.72 -22.53 8.69
CA HIS A 166 36.11 -21.98 7.39
C HIS A 166 35.74 -20.49 7.34
N GLY A 167 36.72 -19.61 7.61
CA GLY A 167 36.54 -18.16 7.69
C GLY A 167 36.05 -17.52 6.38
N ARG A 168 34.74 -17.50 6.16
CA ARG A 168 34.09 -16.74 5.09
C ARG A 168 33.43 -15.50 5.70
N LYS A 169 33.73 -14.33 5.15
CA LYS A 169 33.16 -13.04 5.60
C LYS A 169 31.79 -12.86 4.97
N PHE A 170 30.73 -12.79 5.77
CA PHE A 170 29.41 -12.32 5.32
C PHE A 170 29.49 -10.82 5.07
N LYS A 171 29.28 -10.38 3.83
CA LYS A 171 29.22 -8.96 3.47
C LYS A 171 27.78 -8.50 3.75
N GLN A 172 27.58 -7.88 4.90
CA GLN A 172 26.30 -7.32 5.30
C GLN A 172 26.07 -6.02 4.52
N ALA A 173 25.08 -6.01 3.63
CA ALA A 173 24.44 -4.79 3.16
C ALA A 173 23.04 -4.78 3.77
N ILE A 174 22.94 -4.30 5.01
CA ILE A 174 21.65 -3.86 5.55
C ILE A 174 21.54 -2.39 5.15
N GLU A 175 20.82 -2.14 4.07
CA GLU A 175 20.39 -0.78 3.72
C GLU A 175 19.23 -0.40 4.64
N GLN A 176 19.56 0.14 5.82
CA GLN A 176 18.60 0.93 6.60
C GLN A 176 18.66 2.37 6.09
N ASN A 177 17.62 2.78 5.36
CA ASN A 177 17.47 4.18 4.97
C ASN A 177 17.14 5.05 6.20
N GLY A 178 18.17 5.74 6.69
CA GLY A 178 18.07 6.79 7.69
C GLY A 178 19.44 7.20 8.22
N THR A 179 19.98 8.31 7.72
CA THR A 179 21.27 8.97 8.05
C THR A 179 22.56 8.30 7.57
N HIS A 180 23.16 8.95 6.59
CA HIS A 180 24.45 8.68 5.96
C HIS A 180 25.62 8.94 6.91
N PHE A 181 26.49 7.93 7.09
CA PHE A 181 27.87 8.12 7.50
C PHE A 181 28.74 7.26 6.59
N GLU A 182 29.37 7.90 5.61
CA GLU A 182 30.49 7.30 4.87
C GLU A 182 31.73 7.37 5.74
N GLU A 183 32.22 6.22 6.20
CA GLU A 183 33.55 6.13 6.82
C GLU A 183 34.52 5.46 5.83
N GLY A 184 35.22 6.34 5.11
CA GLY A 184 36.63 6.22 4.72
C GLY A 184 37.16 4.85 4.33
N ASP A 185 37.25 4.63 3.02
CA ASP A 185 38.07 3.63 2.36
C ASP A 185 39.56 3.81 2.73
N VAL A 186 40.08 3.03 3.69
CA VAL A 186 41.52 2.94 3.95
C VAL A 186 42.06 1.68 3.28
N LYS A 187 42.51 1.87 2.04
CA LYS A 187 43.49 0.99 1.39
C LYS A 187 44.78 0.97 2.20
N ALA A 188 45.07 -0.13 2.89
CA ALA A 188 46.43 -0.45 3.31
C ALA A 188 47.09 -1.24 2.17
N LEU A 189 47.97 -0.56 1.44
CA LEU A 189 48.85 -1.10 0.42
C LEU A 189 49.91 -2.00 1.07
N GLU A 190 50.12 -3.17 0.47
CA GLU A 190 51.37 -3.92 0.56
C GLU A 190 52.52 -3.10 -0.05
N GLY A 191 53.70 -3.13 0.56
CA GLY A 191 54.92 -2.67 -0.11
C GLY A 191 56.10 -2.35 0.81
N GLU A 192 57.12 -3.21 0.70
CA GLU A 192 58.57 -2.92 0.75
C GLU A 192 59.36 -3.18 2.05
N GLU A 193 60.11 -4.29 1.93
CA GLU A 193 61.45 -4.62 2.41
C GLU A 193 62.29 -3.47 3.00
N ASP A 194 62.86 -3.71 4.18
CA ASP A 194 64.11 -3.06 4.60
C ASP A 194 65.05 -4.15 5.17
N ASP A 195 65.99 -4.53 4.32
CA ASP A 195 67.12 -5.39 4.61
C ASP A 195 68.19 -4.60 5.38
N VAL A 196 69.06 -5.33 6.09
CA VAL A 196 70.33 -4.93 6.72
C VAL A 196 70.32 -4.16 8.05
N ASN A 197 70.56 -4.89 9.14
CA ASN A 197 71.76 -4.61 9.95
C ASN A 197 72.26 -5.87 10.66
N GLY A 198 73.47 -6.30 10.29
CA GLY A 198 74.14 -7.49 10.77
C GLY A 198 74.98 -7.29 12.03
N ASN A 199 75.09 -8.38 12.79
CA ASN A 199 76.23 -8.85 13.58
C ASN A 199 75.73 -10.07 14.37
N LEU A 200 76.44 -11.17 14.58
CA LEU A 200 77.68 -11.73 14.07
C LEU A 200 77.62 -13.17 14.58
N LEU A 201 77.84 -14.13 13.69
CA LEU A 201 77.87 -15.55 13.94
C LEU A 201 79.17 -15.93 14.66
N GLU A 202 79.10 -16.66 15.78
CA GLU A 202 80.22 -17.46 16.27
C GLU A 202 79.77 -18.91 16.43
N ILE A 203 80.20 -19.73 15.48
CA ILE A 203 80.08 -21.19 15.48
C ILE A 203 81.21 -21.74 16.35
N GLN A 204 80.92 -22.65 17.28
CA GLN A 204 81.79 -23.80 17.53
C GLN A 204 80.99 -25.05 17.94
N PRO A 205 81.48 -26.26 17.62
CA PRO A 205 80.65 -27.39 17.23
C PRO A 205 80.64 -28.54 18.24
N GLY A 206 79.58 -29.35 18.18
CA GLY A 206 79.63 -30.77 18.52
C GLY A 206 79.07 -31.13 19.90
N MET A 207 77.85 -31.65 19.91
CA MET A 207 77.54 -32.96 20.50
C MET A 207 76.12 -33.36 20.07
N GLU A 208 76.06 -34.43 19.27
CA GLU A 208 74.83 -35.16 19.00
C GLU A 208 74.30 -35.74 20.32
N THR A 209 73.19 -35.20 20.79
CA THR A 209 72.25 -35.94 21.63
C THR A 209 70.86 -35.68 21.10
N ARG A 210 70.42 -36.63 20.29
CA ARG A 210 69.02 -36.90 19.99
C ARG A 210 68.26 -37.11 21.31
N VAL A 211 67.02 -36.62 21.33
CA VAL A 211 65.96 -36.79 22.35
C VAL A 211 65.91 -35.72 23.45
N ASP A 212 65.05 -34.72 23.28
CA ASP A 212 63.79 -34.52 24.04
C ASP A 212 63.08 -33.29 23.41
N GLY A 213 61.86 -33.35 22.88
CA GLY A 213 60.65 -33.61 23.66
C GLY A 213 59.78 -32.35 23.69
N LEU A 214 59.12 -32.06 22.56
CA LEU A 214 57.71 -31.62 22.49
C LEU A 214 57.14 -30.87 23.72
N VAL A 215 57.28 -29.55 23.85
CA VAL A 215 56.35 -28.73 24.68
C VAL A 215 56.26 -27.28 24.16
N LYS A 216 55.83 -27.07 22.91
CA LYS A 216 55.31 -25.76 22.44
C LYS A 216 54.05 -25.90 21.56
N SER A 217 53.37 -27.05 21.61
CA SER A 217 52.30 -27.37 20.65
C SER A 217 50.91 -27.47 21.28
N THR A 218 50.81 -27.79 22.57
CA THR A 218 49.51 -28.01 23.23
C THR A 218 48.89 -26.72 23.76
N GLU A 219 49.70 -25.81 24.30
CA GLU A 219 49.25 -24.58 24.94
C GLU A 219 48.87 -23.49 23.91
N ASP A 220 49.65 -23.36 22.83
CA ASP A 220 49.31 -22.51 21.68
C ASP A 220 48.03 -23.01 20.96
N ASN A 221 47.80 -24.33 20.93
CA ASN A 221 46.58 -24.93 20.38
C ASN A 221 45.36 -24.68 21.28
N LEU A 222 45.49 -24.84 22.60
CA LEU A 222 44.41 -24.56 23.55
C LEU A 222 44.03 -23.07 23.55
N ASN A 223 45.04 -22.17 23.58
CA ASN A 223 44.80 -20.74 23.47
C ASN A 223 44.13 -20.38 22.13
N GLN A 224 44.54 -21.01 21.01
CA GLN A 224 43.89 -20.80 19.72
C GLN A 224 42.43 -21.30 19.71
N GLN A 225 42.12 -22.43 20.37
CA GLN A 225 40.75 -22.90 20.54
C GLN A 225 39.92 -21.95 21.37
N TYR A 226 40.45 -21.45 22.48
CA TYR A 226 39.80 -20.46 23.32
C TYR A 226 39.46 -19.18 22.54
N GLN A 227 40.41 -18.65 21.77
CA GLN A 227 40.15 -17.45 20.95
C GLN A 227 39.08 -17.69 19.88
N LYS A 228 39.02 -18.89 19.27
CA LYS A 228 37.96 -19.24 18.30
C LYS A 228 36.58 -19.28 18.96
N VAL A 229 36.46 -19.97 20.10
CA VAL A 229 35.20 -20.07 20.85
C VAL A 229 34.74 -18.70 21.34
N LYS A 230 35.67 -17.88 21.83
CA LYS A 230 35.40 -16.49 22.23
C LYS A 230 34.89 -15.65 21.06
N ALA A 231 35.55 -15.71 19.90
CA ALA A 231 35.12 -14.98 18.70
C ALA A 231 33.73 -15.43 18.20
N GLN A 232 33.41 -16.73 18.30
CA GLN A 232 32.06 -17.23 18.01
C GLN A 232 31.02 -16.68 18.99
N HIS A 233 31.34 -16.65 20.28
CA HIS A 233 30.45 -16.10 21.30
C HIS A 233 30.16 -14.62 21.06
N GLU A 234 31.19 -13.83 20.79
CA GLU A 234 31.05 -12.41 20.46
C GLU A 234 30.20 -12.19 19.21
N LYS A 235 30.34 -13.05 18.19
CA LYS A 235 29.46 -13.03 16.99
C LYS A 235 28.00 -13.31 17.32
N ILE A 236 27.70 -14.22 18.24
CA ILE A 236 26.31 -14.51 18.66
C ILE A 236 25.72 -13.35 19.46
N ILE A 237 26.49 -12.76 20.36
CA ILE A 237 26.06 -11.58 21.12
C ILE A 237 25.80 -10.39 20.20
N SER A 238 26.64 -10.17 19.18
CA SER A 238 26.48 -9.02 18.28
C SER A 238 25.15 -9.03 17.50
N GLN A 239 24.53 -10.21 17.32
CA GLN A 239 23.22 -10.34 16.67
C GLN A 239 22.03 -10.17 17.61
N GLN A 240 22.22 -10.02 18.92
CA GLN A 240 21.12 -9.95 19.90
C GLN A 240 20.10 -8.86 19.55
N GLN A 241 20.59 -7.66 19.24
CA GLN A 241 19.72 -6.53 18.91
C GLN A 241 18.95 -6.77 17.59
N ALA A 242 19.58 -7.40 16.61
CA ALA A 242 18.94 -7.74 15.33
C ALA A 242 17.78 -8.71 15.54
N VAL A 243 17.97 -9.75 16.37
CA VAL A 243 16.91 -10.72 16.71
C VAL A 243 15.75 -10.07 17.46
N ILE A 244 16.05 -9.18 18.42
CA ILE A 244 15.03 -8.42 19.17
C ILE A 244 14.21 -7.56 18.21
N ILE A 245 14.87 -6.74 17.39
CA ILE A 245 14.20 -5.83 16.45
C ILE A 245 13.37 -6.62 15.45
N ALA A 246 13.94 -7.64 14.80
CA ALA A 246 13.25 -8.43 13.79
C ALA A 246 11.97 -9.06 14.36
N THR A 247 12.03 -9.61 15.57
CA THR A 247 10.86 -10.21 16.19
C THR A 247 9.83 -9.18 16.66
N GLN A 248 10.26 -8.05 17.23
CA GLN A 248 9.34 -7.01 17.68
C GLN A 248 8.63 -6.34 16.51
N SER A 249 9.35 -6.07 15.42
CA SER A 249 8.77 -5.51 14.19
C SER A 249 7.75 -6.47 13.57
N ALA A 250 8.09 -7.76 13.47
CA ALA A 250 7.17 -8.79 12.99
C ALA A 250 5.90 -8.91 13.87
N GLN A 251 6.06 -8.86 15.19
CA GLN A 251 4.93 -8.89 16.12
C GLN A 251 4.04 -7.64 15.98
N ALA A 252 4.64 -6.45 15.90
CA ALA A 252 3.93 -5.19 15.72
C ALA A 252 3.17 -5.13 14.39
N LEU A 253 3.75 -5.70 13.32
CA LEU A 253 3.10 -5.85 12.03
C LEU A 253 1.83 -6.71 12.15
N LEU A 254 1.93 -7.88 12.78
CA LEU A 254 0.79 -8.79 12.97
C LEU A 254 -0.33 -8.15 13.80
N GLU A 255 0.01 -7.34 14.80
CA GLU A 255 -0.96 -6.65 15.66
C GLU A 255 -1.67 -5.51 14.94
N LYS A 256 -0.92 -4.68 14.21
CA LYS A 256 -1.46 -3.46 13.58
C LYS A 256 -2.09 -3.69 12.22
N GLN A 257 -1.54 -4.63 11.46
CA GLN A 257 -1.87 -4.83 10.05
C GLN A 257 -2.23 -6.28 9.73
N GLY A 258 -2.34 -7.13 10.76
CA GLY A 258 -2.72 -8.52 10.57
C GLY A 258 -4.04 -8.68 9.79
N HIS A 259 -5.02 -7.79 9.93
CA HIS A 259 -6.28 -7.91 9.18
C HIS A 259 -6.11 -7.87 7.65
N TYR A 260 -5.00 -7.35 7.12
CA TYR A 260 -4.68 -7.37 5.69
C TYR A 260 -4.00 -8.66 5.22
N LEU A 261 -3.48 -9.46 6.15
CA LEU A 261 -2.71 -10.67 5.85
C LEU A 261 -3.60 -11.92 5.89
N SER A 262 -3.27 -12.90 5.05
CA SER A 262 -3.94 -14.20 5.09
C SER A 262 -3.61 -14.95 6.39
N PRO A 263 -4.49 -15.86 6.85
CA PRO A 263 -4.21 -16.69 8.03
C PRO A 263 -2.90 -17.50 7.90
N GLU A 264 -2.60 -18.00 6.70
CA GLU A 264 -1.39 -18.78 6.42
C GLU A 264 -0.12 -17.95 6.59
N GLU A 265 -0.11 -16.71 6.09
CA GLU A 265 1.02 -15.79 6.24
C GLU A 265 1.28 -15.43 7.70
N LYS A 266 0.22 -15.19 8.48
CA LYS A 266 0.32 -14.93 9.92
C LYS A 266 0.93 -16.12 10.64
N ASP A 267 0.40 -17.30 10.39
CA ASP A 267 0.87 -18.53 11.02
C ASP A 267 2.33 -18.81 10.67
N LYS A 268 2.72 -18.60 9.41
CA LYS A 268 4.11 -18.74 8.98
C LYS A 268 5.02 -17.74 9.69
N MET A 269 4.65 -16.47 9.74
CA MET A 269 5.42 -15.43 10.43
C MET A 269 5.58 -15.75 11.92
N GLN A 270 4.50 -16.18 12.59
CA GLN A 270 4.54 -16.57 13.99
C GLN A 270 5.47 -17.77 14.26
N ARG A 271 5.46 -18.78 13.38
CA ARG A 271 6.39 -19.91 13.47
C ARG A 271 7.84 -19.44 13.31
N ASN A 272 8.14 -18.69 12.26
CA ASN A 272 9.48 -18.19 11.99
C ASN A 272 10.05 -17.35 13.15
N MET A 273 9.23 -16.47 13.75
CA MET A 273 9.63 -15.72 14.95
C MET A 273 9.93 -16.62 16.15
N LYS A 274 9.08 -17.62 16.40
CA LYS A 274 9.26 -18.57 17.51
C LYS A 274 10.53 -19.40 17.32
N ASP A 275 10.74 -19.88 16.10
CA ASP A 275 11.92 -20.66 15.74
C ASP A 275 13.19 -19.83 15.87
N LEU A 276 13.17 -18.57 15.40
CA LEU A 276 14.32 -17.66 15.54
C LEU A 276 14.69 -17.44 17.01
N LYS A 277 13.72 -17.17 17.88
CA LYS A 277 13.99 -17.02 19.33
C LYS A 277 14.59 -18.29 19.92
N ALA A 278 13.97 -19.43 19.67
CA ALA A 278 14.41 -20.70 20.24
C ALA A 278 15.81 -21.10 19.77
N GLN A 279 16.10 -20.93 18.47
CA GLN A 279 17.42 -21.22 17.90
C GLN A 279 18.48 -20.24 18.42
N TYR A 280 18.16 -18.95 18.52
CA TYR A 280 19.08 -17.96 19.08
C TYR A 280 19.42 -18.23 20.54
N GLU A 281 18.41 -18.50 21.38
CA GLU A 281 18.60 -18.86 22.78
C GLU A 281 19.44 -20.13 22.95
N THR A 282 19.20 -21.14 22.10
CA THR A 282 19.98 -22.38 22.09
C THR A 282 21.44 -22.12 21.70
N ALA A 283 21.68 -21.38 20.61
CA ALA A 283 23.03 -21.05 20.16
C ALA A 283 23.81 -20.23 21.20
N LEU A 284 23.14 -19.27 21.86
CA LEU A 284 23.73 -18.49 22.95
C LEU A 284 24.12 -19.38 24.14
N ALA A 285 23.22 -20.25 24.61
CA ALA A 285 23.48 -21.16 25.71
C ALA A 285 24.61 -22.15 25.40
N GLU A 286 24.64 -22.70 24.19
CA GLU A 286 25.71 -23.60 23.74
C GLU A 286 27.07 -22.89 23.67
N SER A 287 27.09 -21.66 23.15
CA SER A 287 28.28 -20.83 23.08
C SER A 287 28.84 -20.47 24.46
N GLU A 288 27.97 -20.08 25.40
CA GLU A 288 28.35 -19.83 26.80
C GLU A 288 28.92 -21.08 27.48
N ARG A 289 28.33 -22.25 27.20
CA ARG A 289 28.83 -23.53 27.72
C ARG A 289 30.22 -23.86 27.15
N LYS A 290 30.43 -23.65 25.84
CA LYS A 290 31.74 -23.84 25.19
C LYS A 290 32.79 -22.88 25.80
N MET A 291 32.45 -21.60 26.04
CA MET A 291 33.35 -20.63 26.69
C MET A 291 33.76 -21.02 28.12
N LYS A 292 32.90 -21.70 28.87
CA LYS A 292 33.20 -22.15 30.24
C LYS A 292 34.04 -23.44 30.31
N LEU A 293 34.06 -24.21 29.21
CA LEU A 293 34.72 -25.52 29.13
C LEU A 293 36.06 -25.50 28.37
N THR A 294 36.38 -24.40 27.69
CA THR A 294 37.61 -24.18 26.93
C THR A 294 38.55 -23.29 27.71
#